data_AF-A0A376L3I1-F1
#
_entry.id   AF-A0A376L3I1-F1
#
_cell.length_a   1.000
_cell.length_b   1.000
_cell.length_c   1.000
_cell.angle_alpha   90.00
_cell.angle_beta   90.00
_cell.angle_gamma   90.00
#
_symmetry.space_group_name_H-M   'P 1'
#
loop_
_entity.id
_entity.type
_entity.pdbx_description
1 polymer ?
#
loop_
_entity_poly.entity_id
_entity_poly.type
_entity_poly.pdbx_seq_one_letter_code
_entity_poly.pdbx_strand_id
1 'polypeptide(L)'
;MGAFTGKTVLILGGSRGIGAAIVRRFVTDGANVRFTYAGSKDAAKRLAQETGATAVFTDSADRDAVIDVVRKSGALDILVVNAGIGVFGEALELNADDIDRLFKINIHAPYHASVEAARQMPEGRAHLNHRLREWRSYACCRHGCLCRQQICPTRHGARAGP
;
A
#
# COMPACT_ATOMS: atom_id res chain seq x y z
N MET A 1 -19.86 8.04 12.87
CA MET A 1 -19.12 6.78 12.61
C MET A 1 -18.09 7.06 11.52
N GLY A 2 -16.87 6.55 11.67
CA GLY A 2 -15.85 6.65 10.62
C GLY A 2 -16.24 5.83 9.38
N ALA A 3 -15.81 6.25 8.20
CA ALA A 3 -16.23 5.67 6.92
C ALA A 3 -15.93 4.17 6.77
N PHE A 4 -15.00 3.64 7.57
CA PHE A 4 -14.56 2.24 7.52
C PHE A 4 -14.79 1.49 8.84
N THR A 5 -15.71 1.98 9.68
CA THR A 5 -16.03 1.35 10.97
C THR A 5 -16.38 -0.12 10.78
N GLY A 6 -15.64 -1.01 11.47
CA GLY A 6 -15.85 -2.45 11.44
C GLY A 6 -15.37 -3.16 10.16
N LYS A 7 -14.73 -2.44 9.22
CA LYS A 7 -14.15 -3.03 8.02
C LYS A 7 -12.78 -3.62 8.28
N THR A 8 -12.49 -4.78 7.71
CA THR A 8 -11.15 -5.41 7.79
C THR A 8 -10.29 -5.00 6.61
N VAL A 9 -9.10 -4.45 6.87
CA VAL A 9 -8.20 -3.92 5.84
C VAL A 9 -6.84 -4.60 5.94
N LEU A 10 -6.33 -5.09 4.81
CA LEU A 10 -4.97 -5.60 4.67
C LEU A 10 -4.16 -4.66 3.78
N ILE A 11 -3.03 -4.17 4.29
CA ILE A 11 -2.11 -3.29 3.55
C ILE A 11 -0.78 -4.03 3.36
N LEU A 12 -0.45 -4.40 2.13
CA LEU A 12 0.88 -4.93 1.83
C LEU A 12 1.90 -3.80 1.87
N GLY A 13 2.98 -3.95 2.64
CA GLY A 13 4.04 -2.94 2.76
C GLY A 13 3.63 -1.68 3.53
N GLY A 14 2.98 -1.83 4.69
CA GLY A 14 2.44 -0.70 5.47
C GLY A 14 3.39 -0.06 6.49
N SER A 15 4.62 -0.56 6.67
CA SER A 15 5.47 -0.16 7.81
C SER A 15 6.10 1.24 7.74
N ARG A 16 6.12 1.89 6.56
CA ARG A 16 6.78 3.20 6.36
C ARG A 16 6.16 3.99 5.21
N GLY A 17 6.56 5.26 5.10
CA GLY A 17 6.19 6.14 3.98
C GLY A 17 4.68 6.23 3.77
N ILE A 18 4.25 6.11 2.52
CA ILE A 18 2.84 6.15 2.12
C ILE A 18 2.05 5.02 2.82
N GLY A 19 2.60 3.81 2.90
CA GLY A 19 1.94 2.67 3.56
C GLY A 19 1.59 2.96 5.02
N ALA A 20 2.50 3.59 5.77
CA ALA A 20 2.25 3.96 7.16
C ALA A 20 1.19 5.06 7.30
N ALA A 21 1.14 6.01 6.36
CA ALA A 21 0.08 7.01 6.32
C ALA A 21 -1.29 6.38 6.03
N ILE A 22 -1.34 5.38 5.13
CA ILE A 22 -2.56 4.62 4.83
C ILE A 22 -3.03 3.83 6.07
N VAL A 23 -2.12 3.15 6.77
CA VAL A 23 -2.43 2.43 8.03
C VAL A 23 -3.08 3.38 9.03
N ARG A 24 -2.43 4.52 9.33
CA ARG A 24 -2.97 5.51 10.27
C ARG A 24 -4.36 5.98 9.85
N ARG A 25 -4.54 6.28 8.56
CA ARG A 25 -5.82 6.78 8.06
C ARG A 25 -6.95 5.77 8.23
N PHE A 26 -6.75 4.51 7.85
CA PHE A 26 -7.78 3.48 8.01
C PHE A 26 -8.12 3.21 9.47
N VAL A 27 -7.11 3.20 10.36
CA VAL A 27 -7.34 3.10 11.80
C VAL A 27 -8.15 4.27 12.33
N THR A 28 -7.79 5.52 11.99
CA THR A 28 -8.56 6.71 12.37
C THR A 28 -10.01 6.65 11.88
N ASP A 29 -10.25 6.07 10.71
CA ASP A 29 -11.58 5.91 10.13
C ASP A 29 -12.35 4.68 10.67
N GLY A 30 -11.81 3.98 11.69
CA GLY A 30 -12.48 2.92 12.45
C GLY A 30 -12.31 1.51 11.91
N ALA A 31 -11.35 1.29 11.00
CA ALA A 31 -11.09 -0.02 10.41
C ALA A 31 -10.23 -0.92 11.31
N ASN A 32 -10.43 -2.24 11.19
CA ASN A 32 -9.53 -3.25 11.71
C ASN A 32 -8.37 -3.45 10.72
N VAL A 33 -7.21 -2.85 11.01
CA VAL A 33 -6.09 -2.81 10.06
C VAL A 33 -5.02 -3.86 10.38
N ARG A 34 -4.66 -4.65 9.37
CA ARG A 34 -3.45 -5.47 9.33
C ARG A 34 -2.54 -4.94 8.23
N PHE A 35 -1.24 -4.95 8.47
CA PHE A 35 -0.28 -4.54 7.45
C PHE A 35 0.96 -5.41 7.45
N THR A 36 1.58 -5.56 6.29
CA THR A 36 2.79 -6.36 6.14
C THR A 36 4.06 -5.53 6.10
N TYR A 37 5.18 -6.15 6.45
CA TYR A 37 6.52 -5.60 6.31
C TYR A 37 7.55 -6.70 6.02
N ALA A 38 8.62 -6.34 5.31
CA ALA A 38 9.77 -7.23 5.07
C ALA A 38 11.04 -6.72 5.78
N GLY A 39 11.48 -5.49 5.50
CA GLY A 39 12.76 -4.98 6.04
C GLY A 39 12.65 -4.10 7.30
N SER A 40 11.57 -3.36 7.49
CA SER A 40 11.52 -2.27 8.50
C SER A 40 10.83 -2.69 9.80
N LYS A 41 11.37 -3.73 10.47
CA LYS A 41 10.75 -4.33 11.67
C LYS A 41 10.47 -3.32 12.78
N ASP A 42 11.41 -2.43 13.09
CA ASP A 42 11.22 -1.48 14.19
C ASP A 42 10.20 -0.38 13.83
N ALA A 43 10.16 0.05 12.57
CA ALA A 43 9.12 0.98 12.11
C ALA A 43 7.74 0.32 12.16
N ALA A 44 7.64 -0.95 11.78
CA ALA A 44 6.40 -1.73 11.88
C ALA A 44 5.94 -1.86 13.34
N LYS A 45 6.86 -2.21 14.26
CA LYS A 45 6.55 -2.31 15.70
C LYS A 45 6.04 -0.97 16.26
N ARG A 46 6.74 0.12 15.99
CA ARG A 46 6.33 1.46 16.45
C ARG A 46 4.94 1.84 15.90
N LEU A 47 4.71 1.61 14.62
CA LEU A 47 3.42 1.92 14.00
C LEU A 47 2.28 1.07 14.58
N ALA A 48 2.52 -0.21 14.85
CA ALA A 48 1.55 -1.09 15.50
C ALA A 48 1.21 -0.61 16.92
N GLN A 49 2.23 -0.22 17.71
CA GLN A 49 2.03 0.33 19.04
C GLN A 49 1.27 1.67 19.02
N GLU A 50 1.58 2.53 18.05
CA GLU A 50 0.95 3.84 17.88
C GLU A 50 -0.53 3.74 17.50
N THR A 51 -0.86 2.78 16.62
CA THR A 51 -2.19 2.73 15.98
C THR A 51 -3.09 1.61 16.48
N GLY A 52 -2.54 0.61 17.18
CA GLY A 52 -3.25 -0.64 17.49
C GLY A 52 -3.43 -1.58 16.28
N ALA A 53 -2.90 -1.23 15.11
CA ALA A 53 -2.92 -2.10 13.94
C ALA A 53 -2.00 -3.32 14.12
N THR A 54 -2.33 -4.42 13.44
CA THR A 54 -1.52 -5.65 13.50
C THR A 54 -0.43 -5.65 12.42
N ALA A 55 0.83 -5.63 12.84
CA ALA A 55 1.97 -5.81 11.94
C ALA A 55 2.28 -7.29 11.71
N VAL A 56 2.45 -7.69 10.44
CA VAL A 56 2.78 -9.07 10.04
C VAL A 56 4.05 -9.07 9.19
N PHE A 57 4.99 -9.97 9.47
CA PHE A 57 6.13 -10.15 8.58
C PHE A 57 5.69 -10.90 7.32
N THR A 58 5.98 -10.34 6.14
CA THR A 58 5.74 -10.98 4.84
C THR A 58 6.68 -10.37 3.82
N ASP A 59 7.53 -11.19 3.19
CA ASP A 59 8.25 -10.75 1.99
C ASP A 59 7.30 -10.83 0.79
N SER A 60 7.01 -9.68 0.17
CA SER A 60 6.20 -9.63 -1.04
C SER A 60 6.87 -10.33 -2.23
N ALA A 61 8.17 -10.61 -2.20
CA ALA A 61 8.82 -11.41 -3.23
C ALA A 61 8.47 -12.92 -3.14
N ASP A 62 7.95 -13.37 -2.01
CA ASP A 62 7.51 -14.75 -1.79
C ASP A 62 6.00 -14.86 -2.06
N ARG A 63 5.68 -15.52 -3.17
CA ARG A 63 4.31 -15.75 -3.63
C ARG A 63 3.48 -16.47 -2.57
N ASP A 64 4.01 -17.52 -1.98
CA ASP A 64 3.22 -18.38 -1.10
C ASP A 64 2.99 -17.68 0.23
N ALA A 65 3.99 -16.91 0.72
CA ALA A 65 3.81 -16.04 1.88
C ALA A 65 2.75 -14.95 1.66
N VAL A 66 2.67 -14.37 0.46
CA VAL A 66 1.64 -13.38 0.10
C VAL A 66 0.24 -14.01 0.09
N ILE A 67 0.09 -15.19 -0.51
CA ILE A 67 -1.19 -15.92 -0.53
C ILE A 67 -1.61 -16.27 0.89
N ASP A 68 -0.67 -16.75 1.70
CA ASP A 68 -0.90 -17.13 3.09
C ASP A 68 -1.35 -15.97 3.96
N VAL A 69 -0.74 -14.79 3.85
CA VAL A 69 -1.13 -13.65 4.67
C VAL A 69 -2.53 -13.14 4.31
N VAL A 70 -2.92 -13.22 3.03
CA VAL A 70 -4.28 -12.90 2.59
C VAL A 70 -5.28 -13.88 3.21
N ARG A 71 -5.04 -15.19 3.09
CA ARG A 71 -5.86 -16.24 3.74
C ARG A 71 -6.01 -16.06 5.25
N LYS A 72 -4.91 -15.78 5.94
CA LYS A 72 -4.88 -15.59 7.40
C LYS A 72 -5.54 -14.28 7.84
N SER A 73 -5.90 -13.40 6.91
CA SER A 73 -6.64 -12.18 7.21
C SER A 73 -8.14 -12.43 7.43
N GLY A 74 -8.68 -13.60 7.05
CA GLY A 74 -10.08 -13.97 7.25
C GLY A 74 -11.02 -13.20 6.31
N ALA A 75 -12.19 -12.80 6.80
CA ALA A 75 -13.13 -11.97 6.04
C ALA A 75 -12.53 -10.58 5.78
N LEU A 76 -11.86 -10.44 4.62
CA LEU A 76 -11.18 -9.24 4.19
C LEU A 76 -12.15 -8.33 3.44
N ASP A 77 -12.09 -7.03 3.69
CA ASP A 77 -12.99 -6.06 3.03
C ASP A 77 -12.28 -5.18 2.03
N ILE A 78 -11.03 -4.84 2.35
CA ILE A 78 -10.19 -3.98 1.55
C ILE A 78 -8.79 -4.56 1.52
N LEU A 79 -8.29 -4.79 0.31
CA LEU A 79 -6.88 -5.06 0.05
C LEU A 79 -6.24 -3.78 -0.52
N VAL A 80 -5.13 -3.36 0.07
CA VAL A 80 -4.27 -2.30 -0.46
C VAL A 80 -2.91 -2.88 -0.77
N VAL A 81 -2.52 -2.86 -2.05
CA VAL A 81 -1.18 -3.27 -2.47
C VAL A 81 -0.28 -2.04 -2.54
N ASN A 82 0.53 -1.82 -1.51
CA ASN A 82 1.47 -0.70 -1.42
C ASN A 82 2.95 -1.14 -1.42
N ALA A 83 3.23 -2.42 -1.19
CA ALA A 83 4.59 -2.94 -1.22
C ALA A 83 5.20 -2.72 -2.60
N GLY A 84 6.40 -2.12 -2.63
CA GLY A 84 7.09 -1.81 -3.86
C GLY A 84 8.55 -1.48 -3.64
N ILE A 85 9.38 -1.79 -4.63
CA ILE A 85 10.78 -1.38 -4.70
C ILE A 85 11.07 -0.69 -6.04
N GLY A 86 12.08 0.18 -6.05
CA GLY A 86 12.62 0.77 -7.27
C GLY A 86 14.07 0.34 -7.44
N VAL A 87 14.44 -0.05 -8.66
CA VAL A 87 15.81 -0.32 -9.06
C VAL A 87 16.20 0.79 -10.03
N PHE A 88 17.30 1.49 -9.75
CA PHE A 88 17.76 2.65 -10.51
C PHE A 88 19.26 2.51 -10.79
N GLY A 89 19.69 2.86 -12.00
CA GLY A 89 21.08 2.76 -12.44
C GLY A 89 21.18 2.63 -13.96
N GLU A 90 22.39 2.51 -14.47
CA GLU A 90 22.62 2.23 -15.89
C GLU A 90 22.17 0.82 -16.24
N ALA A 91 21.35 0.68 -17.29
CA ALA A 91 20.69 -0.58 -17.61
C ALA A 91 21.66 -1.76 -17.83
N LEU A 92 22.88 -1.48 -18.31
CA LEU A 92 23.92 -2.50 -18.54
C LEU A 92 24.60 -2.98 -17.25
N GLU A 93 24.46 -2.24 -16.16
CA GLU A 93 25.12 -2.49 -14.87
C GLU A 93 24.14 -2.98 -13.79
N LEU A 94 22.84 -3.05 -14.10
CA LEU A 94 21.84 -3.51 -13.14
C LEU A 94 21.98 -5.02 -12.90
N ASN A 95 21.94 -5.40 -11.62
CA ASN A 95 21.91 -6.80 -11.24
C ASN A 95 20.57 -7.44 -11.66
N ALA A 96 20.63 -8.55 -12.41
CA ALA A 96 19.46 -9.30 -12.84
C ALA A 96 18.57 -9.75 -11.66
N ASP A 97 19.17 -10.13 -10.52
CA ASP A 97 18.42 -10.57 -9.35
C ASP A 97 17.56 -9.44 -8.75
N ASP A 98 18.03 -8.19 -8.82
CA ASP A 98 17.28 -7.01 -8.35
C ASP A 98 16.10 -6.72 -9.28
N ILE A 99 16.28 -6.92 -10.59
CA ILE A 99 15.19 -6.81 -11.58
C ILE A 99 14.14 -7.89 -11.32
N ASP A 100 14.56 -9.15 -11.15
CA ASP A 100 13.65 -10.25 -10.84
C ASP A 100 12.89 -10.00 -9.54
N ARG A 101 13.58 -9.49 -8.51
CA ARG A 101 12.95 -9.12 -7.24
C ARG A 101 11.94 -7.98 -7.42
N LEU A 102 12.24 -7.01 -8.28
CA LEU A 102 11.31 -5.94 -8.62
C LEU A 102 10.04 -6.49 -9.27
N PHE A 103 10.14 -7.42 -10.23
CA PHE A 103 8.96 -8.05 -10.83
C PHE A 103 8.15 -8.87 -9.81
N LYS A 104 8.82 -9.64 -8.95
CA LYS A 104 8.17 -10.42 -7.90
C LYS A 104 7.36 -9.52 -6.96
N ILE A 105 7.94 -8.40 -6.51
CA ILE A 105 7.28 -7.50 -5.55
C ILE A 105 6.24 -6.61 -6.23
N ASN A 106 6.59 -5.95 -7.34
CA ASN A 106 5.75 -4.89 -7.91
C ASN A 106 4.65 -5.43 -8.84
N ILE A 107 4.80 -6.65 -9.38
CA ILE A 107 3.87 -7.24 -10.35
C ILE A 107 3.24 -8.52 -9.80
N HIS A 108 4.04 -9.52 -9.43
CA HIS A 108 3.50 -10.82 -9.03
C HIS A 108 2.73 -10.75 -7.71
N ALA A 109 3.27 -10.07 -6.70
CA ALA A 109 2.60 -9.91 -5.41
C ALA A 109 1.21 -9.25 -5.53
N PRO A 110 1.04 -8.10 -6.23
CA PRO A 110 -0.30 -7.54 -6.46
C PRO A 110 -1.25 -8.52 -7.13
N TYR A 111 -0.80 -9.26 -8.15
CA TYR A 111 -1.64 -10.22 -8.84
C TYR A 111 -2.11 -11.34 -7.89
N HIS A 112 -1.18 -12.02 -7.22
CA HIS A 112 -1.52 -13.14 -6.34
C HIS A 112 -2.36 -12.69 -5.14
N ALA A 113 -2.03 -11.55 -4.53
CA ALA A 113 -2.81 -11.01 -3.44
C ALA A 113 -4.24 -10.67 -3.87
N SER A 114 -4.40 -10.05 -5.05
CA SER A 114 -5.72 -9.67 -5.57
C SER A 114 -6.57 -10.89 -5.91
N VAL A 115 -6.00 -11.89 -6.59
CA VAL A 115 -6.70 -13.14 -6.92
C VAL A 115 -7.13 -13.87 -5.65
N GLU A 116 -6.25 -13.97 -4.66
CA GLU A 116 -6.59 -14.67 -3.42
C GLU A 116 -7.61 -13.88 -2.59
N ALA A 117 -7.51 -12.56 -2.55
CA ALA A 117 -8.49 -11.72 -1.87
C ALA A 117 -9.86 -11.80 -2.55
N ALA A 118 -9.93 -11.79 -3.88
CA ALA A 118 -11.18 -11.92 -4.64
C ALA A 118 -11.92 -13.22 -4.36
N ARG A 119 -11.19 -14.33 -4.09
CA ARG A 119 -11.77 -15.62 -3.72
C ARG A 119 -12.43 -15.62 -2.35
N GLN A 120 -12.03 -14.71 -1.46
CA GLN A 120 -12.47 -14.66 -0.06
C GLN A 120 -13.44 -13.51 0.20
N MET A 121 -13.45 -12.50 -0.67
CA MET A 121 -14.30 -11.33 -0.55
C MET A 121 -15.75 -11.66 -0.96
N PRO A 122 -16.74 -11.36 -0.11
CA PRO A 122 -18.14 -11.32 -0.52
C PRO A 122 -18.36 -10.35 -1.69
N GLU A 123 -19.39 -10.60 -2.50
CA GLU A 123 -19.79 -9.67 -3.57
C GLU A 123 -19.96 -8.24 -3.02
N GLY A 124 -19.46 -7.25 -3.77
CA GLY A 124 -19.55 -5.83 -3.41
C GLY A 124 -18.44 -5.28 -2.51
N ARG A 125 -17.37 -6.04 -2.21
CA ARG A 125 -16.18 -5.54 -1.51
C ARG A 125 -15.08 -5.07 -2.48
N ALA A 126 -14.18 -4.21 -2.02
CA ALA A 126 -13.33 -3.40 -2.89
C ALA A 126 -11.84 -3.80 -2.83
N HIS A 127 -11.24 -4.03 -4.00
CA HIS A 127 -9.79 -4.07 -4.17
C HIS A 127 -9.28 -2.69 -4.58
N LEU A 128 -8.32 -2.13 -3.84
CA LEU A 128 -7.72 -0.84 -4.17
C LEU A 128 -6.32 -1.07 -4.73
N ASN A 129 -6.17 -0.93 -6.05
CA ASN A 129 -4.87 -0.91 -6.74
C ASN A 129 -4.58 0.47 -7.34
N HIS A 130 -3.29 0.76 -7.51
CA HIS A 130 -2.64 2.02 -7.93
C HIS A 130 -3.43 2.90 -8.93
N ARG A 131 -4.29 3.80 -8.42
CA ARG A 131 -4.49 5.16 -8.96
C ARG A 131 -4.82 6.13 -7.83
N LEU A 132 -3.80 6.89 -7.42
CA LEU A 132 -3.86 8.01 -6.46
C LEU A 132 -4.81 9.17 -6.85
N ARG A 133 -5.58 9.07 -7.94
CA ARG A 133 -6.42 10.17 -8.44
C ARG A 133 -7.63 10.44 -7.54
N GLU A 134 -8.25 9.41 -6.96
CA GLU A 134 -9.38 9.61 -6.04
C GLU A 134 -8.94 9.97 -4.61
N TRP A 135 -7.73 9.56 -4.21
CA TRP A 135 -7.17 9.88 -2.90
C TRP A 135 -6.67 11.32 -2.75
N ARG A 136 -6.44 12.04 -3.86
CA ARG A 136 -6.07 13.47 -3.79
C ARG A 136 -7.13 14.30 -3.08
N SER A 137 -8.41 14.00 -3.25
CA SER A 137 -9.49 14.75 -2.60
C SER A 137 -9.54 14.51 -1.08
N TYR A 138 -9.19 13.32 -0.61
CA TYR A 138 -9.23 12.99 0.83
C TYR A 138 -7.96 13.36 1.61
N ALA A 139 -6.80 13.42 0.96
CA ALA A 139 -5.54 13.81 1.59
C ALA A 139 -5.27 15.32 1.49
N CYS A 140 -5.72 15.99 0.41
CA CYS A 140 -5.44 17.41 0.20
C CYS A 140 -6.34 18.35 1.03
N CYS A 141 -7.51 17.88 1.50
CA CYS A 141 -8.51 18.78 2.08
C CYS A 141 -8.38 19.07 3.60
N ARG A 142 -7.42 18.52 4.35
CA ARG A 142 -7.36 18.80 5.81
C ARG A 142 -6.03 19.20 6.44
N HIS A 143 -4.87 18.81 5.91
CA HIS A 143 -3.59 19.14 6.57
C HIS A 143 -2.48 19.34 5.54
N GLY A 144 -2.26 20.59 5.11
CA GLY A 144 -1.30 20.99 4.08
C GLY A 144 0.11 20.44 4.30
N CYS A 145 0.39 19.24 3.78
CA CYS A 145 1.66 18.54 3.94
C CYS A 145 2.36 18.33 2.59
N LEU A 146 3.48 19.05 2.42
CA LEU A 146 4.82 18.59 2.00
C LEU A 146 5.02 17.71 0.76
N CYS A 147 4.02 17.41 -0.06
CA CYS A 147 4.20 16.68 -1.32
C CYS A 147 4.50 17.61 -2.51
N ARG A 148 5.26 18.70 -2.29
CA ARG A 148 5.52 19.73 -3.31
C ARG A 148 6.88 19.62 -4.01
N GLN A 149 7.78 18.75 -3.57
CA GLN A 149 9.18 18.80 -4.03
C GLN A 149 9.70 17.62 -4.86
N GLN A 150 8.98 16.49 -5.00
CA GLN A 150 9.58 15.32 -5.68
C GLN A 150 8.84 14.79 -6.93
N ILE A 151 7.65 15.29 -7.29
CA ILE A 151 6.85 14.70 -8.40
C ILE A 151 6.11 15.76 -9.24
N CYS A 152 6.75 16.87 -9.58
CA CYS A 152 6.16 17.85 -10.50
C CYS A 152 7.06 18.07 -11.73
N PRO A 153 6.93 17.26 -12.80
CA PRO A 153 7.42 17.68 -14.09
C PRO A 153 6.40 18.64 -14.72
N THR A 154 6.91 19.78 -15.19
CA THR A 154 6.30 20.73 -16.13
C THR A 154 5.23 21.71 -15.61
N ARG A 155 5.71 22.90 -15.18
CA ARG A 155 5.08 24.17 -15.59
C ARG A 155 5.44 24.43 -17.04
N HIS A 156 4.53 24.27 -17.99
CA HIS A 156 4.56 25.03 -19.24
C HIS A 156 3.13 25.19 -19.80
N GLY A 157 2.73 26.44 -19.97
CA GLY A 157 1.74 26.83 -20.98
C GLY A 157 0.27 26.86 -20.59
N ALA A 158 -0.13 27.64 -19.58
CA ALA A 158 -1.48 28.20 -19.57
C ALA A 158 -1.40 29.64 -20.09
N ARG A 159 -1.75 29.84 -21.37
CA ARG A 159 -2.04 31.17 -21.91
C ARG A 159 -3.26 31.72 -21.17
N ALA A 160 -3.12 32.92 -20.62
CA ALA A 160 -4.23 33.68 -20.08
C ALA A 160 -5.02 34.32 -21.23
N GLY A 161 -6.34 34.20 -21.17
CA GLY A 161 -7.30 34.94 -21.96
C GLY A 161 -8.66 34.89 -21.24
N PRO A 162 -9.43 35.99 -21.28
CA PRO A 162 -10.49 36.32 -20.31
C PRO A 162 -11.68 35.35 -20.29
#